data_AF-A0A0D3BNY2-F1
#
_entry.id   AF-A0A0D3BNY2-F1
#
_cell.length_a   1.000
_cell.length_b   1.000
_cell.length_c   1.000
_cell.angle_alpha   90.00
_cell.angle_beta   90.00
_cell.angle_gamma   90.00
#
_symmetry.space_group_name_H-M   'P 1'
#
loop_
_entity.id
_entity.type
_entity.pdbx_description
1 polymer ?
#
loop_
_entity_poly.entity_id
_entity_poly.type
_entity_poly.pdbx_seq_one_letter_code
_entity_poly.pdbx_strand_id
1 'polypeptide(L)'
;MASGAVFNLSDSSLLKILQGDITEWSVDASADAIVNPANKRMLGGGGADGAIHRAAGPQMRAACYDIPEVRPGVRCPTGEARITPGFNLHASHVIHTVGPVYDSDVNPRESLTSSYRNCLTVAKENNIKYIAFPAISSAVIGISTIKEFANDFKEPMEGPRLIPKERCSPRIDPLSGVRTRNLGAGRSPSLPLGHDVPDIFLQSCIVILMK
;
A
#
# COMPACT_ATOMS: atom_id res chain seq x y z
N MET A 1 3.18 5.49 -24.34
CA MET A 1 2.88 4.30 -23.53
C MET A 1 4.20 3.60 -23.23
N ALA A 2 4.44 3.16 -22.00
CA ALA A 2 5.65 2.41 -21.68
C ALA A 2 5.65 1.04 -22.40
N SER A 3 6.76 0.69 -23.04
CA SER A 3 6.96 -0.65 -23.60
C SER A 3 7.19 -1.63 -22.45
N GLY A 4 6.50 -2.76 -22.45
CA GLY A 4 6.55 -3.74 -21.37
C GLY A 4 6.13 -5.13 -21.80
N ALA A 5 6.66 -6.13 -21.12
CA ALA A 5 6.29 -7.52 -21.35
C ALA A 5 4.89 -7.80 -20.80
N VAL A 6 4.08 -8.52 -21.57
CA VAL A 6 2.71 -8.93 -21.19
C VAL A 6 2.64 -10.45 -21.16
N PHE A 7 2.09 -11.01 -20.08
CA PHE A 7 1.87 -12.45 -19.93
C PHE A 7 0.44 -12.70 -19.48
N ASN A 8 -0.32 -13.51 -20.22
CA ASN A 8 -1.63 -13.96 -19.75
C ASN A 8 -1.41 -14.98 -18.63
N LEU A 9 -2.11 -14.80 -17.51
CA LEU A 9 -2.05 -15.72 -16.35
C LEU A 9 -3.26 -16.67 -16.33
N SER A 10 -4.41 -16.15 -16.73
CA SER A 10 -5.67 -16.87 -16.92
C SER A 10 -6.49 -16.19 -18.02
N ASP A 11 -7.72 -16.65 -18.26
CA ASP A 11 -8.64 -16.01 -19.20
C ASP A 11 -9.11 -14.60 -18.75
N SER A 12 -9.02 -14.30 -17.44
CA SER A 12 -9.41 -13.01 -16.87
C SER A 12 -8.20 -12.13 -16.49
N SER A 13 -7.12 -12.71 -15.97
CA SER A 13 -6.00 -11.98 -15.35
C SER A 13 -4.70 -12.03 -16.16
N LEU A 14 -3.94 -10.93 -16.13
CA LEU A 14 -2.66 -10.80 -16.86
C LEU A 14 -1.58 -10.07 -16.04
N LEU A 15 -0.32 -10.37 -16.34
CA LEU A 15 0.86 -9.72 -15.78
C LEU A 15 1.47 -8.76 -16.79
N LYS A 16 1.74 -7.52 -16.39
CA LYS A 16 2.55 -6.56 -17.14
C LYS A 16 3.84 -6.24 -16.37
N ILE A 17 4.96 -6.19 -17.07
CA ILE A 17 6.22 -5.70 -16.49
C ILE A 17 6.53 -4.37 -17.15
N LEU A 18 6.54 -3.29 -16.37
CA LEU A 18 6.56 -1.91 -16.86
C LEU A 18 7.57 -1.08 -16.07
N GLN A 19 8.55 -0.49 -16.75
CA GLN A 19 9.40 0.52 -16.15
C GLN A 19 8.63 1.84 -16.02
N GLY A 20 8.68 2.47 -14.85
CA GLY A 20 8.00 3.73 -14.54
C GLY A 20 8.01 4.04 -13.05
N ASP A 21 7.52 5.23 -12.68
CA ASP A 21 7.24 5.58 -11.28
C ASP A 21 5.90 4.97 -10.85
N ILE A 22 5.87 4.35 -9.67
CA ILE A 22 4.65 3.74 -9.12
C ILE A 22 3.65 4.77 -8.59
N THR A 23 4.12 5.96 -8.20
CA THR A 23 3.27 7.01 -7.61
C THR A 23 2.31 7.62 -8.65
N GLU A 24 2.72 7.62 -9.91
CA GLU A 24 1.95 8.09 -11.07
C GLU A 24 1.00 7.02 -11.65
N TRP A 25 1.06 5.77 -11.16
CA TRP A 25 0.38 4.64 -11.78
C TRP A 25 -1.12 4.60 -11.51
N SER A 26 -1.90 4.38 -12.57
CA SER A 26 -3.36 4.16 -12.53
C SER A 26 -3.86 3.46 -13.81
N VAL A 27 -5.05 2.86 -13.74
CA VAL A 27 -5.80 2.26 -14.87
C VAL A 27 -7.24 2.76 -14.90
N ASP A 28 -7.97 2.66 -13.78
CA ASP A 28 -9.41 3.03 -13.64
C ASP A 28 -9.62 4.13 -12.57
N ALA A 29 -8.54 4.53 -11.87
CA ALA A 29 -8.45 5.47 -10.74
C ALA A 29 -9.34 5.16 -9.52
N SER A 30 -10.40 4.36 -9.69
CA SER A 30 -11.40 4.01 -8.68
C SER A 30 -11.21 2.61 -8.11
N ALA A 31 -10.71 1.67 -8.91
CA ALA A 31 -10.47 0.26 -8.55
C ALA A 31 -8.98 -0.13 -8.61
N ASP A 32 -8.10 0.85 -8.37
CA ASP A 32 -6.64 0.74 -8.46
C ASP A 32 -5.99 0.72 -7.06
N ALA A 33 -5.01 -0.15 -6.86
CA ALA A 33 -4.10 -0.07 -5.74
C ALA A 33 -2.64 -0.07 -6.19
N ILE A 34 -1.79 0.66 -5.47
CA ILE A 34 -0.33 0.47 -5.52
C ILE A 34 0.17 -0.17 -4.22
N VAL A 35 1.21 -0.98 -4.30
CA VAL A 35 1.79 -1.64 -3.14
C VAL A 35 2.97 -0.81 -2.60
N ASN A 36 2.94 -0.49 -1.31
CA ASN A 36 4.03 0.17 -0.61
C ASN A 36 4.90 -0.89 0.11
N PRO A 37 6.20 -1.01 -0.22
CA PRO A 37 7.16 -1.84 0.50
C PRO A 37 7.58 -1.13 1.80
N ALA A 38 6.70 -1.22 2.79
CA ALA A 38 6.80 -0.53 4.07
C ALA A 38 7.73 -1.25 5.06
N ASN A 39 8.01 -0.56 6.16
CA ASN A 39 8.64 -1.13 7.36
C ASN A 39 7.58 -1.46 8.44
N LYS A 40 7.95 -2.24 9.46
CA LYS A 40 7.02 -2.75 10.51
C LYS A 40 6.21 -1.66 11.24
N ARG A 41 6.76 -0.44 11.35
CA ARG A 41 6.07 0.70 11.99
C ARG A 41 5.02 1.32 11.08
N MET A 42 5.21 1.24 9.76
CA MET A 42 4.31 1.73 8.71
C MET A 42 4.09 3.26 8.70
N LEU A 43 5.02 4.05 9.25
CA LEU A 43 4.89 5.53 9.35
C LEU A 43 5.72 6.29 8.29
N GLY A 44 6.01 5.63 7.18
CA GLY A 44 6.93 6.04 6.13
C GLY A 44 8.39 5.68 6.40
N GLY A 45 9.24 6.02 5.43
CA GLY A 45 10.66 5.64 5.40
C GLY A 45 11.41 6.30 4.23
N GLY A 46 12.46 5.64 3.75
CA GLY A 46 13.18 6.01 2.52
C GLY A 46 12.66 5.25 1.28
N GLY A 47 13.37 5.37 0.15
CA GLY A 47 13.05 4.64 -1.08
C GLY A 47 11.61 4.82 -1.56
N ALA A 48 10.99 3.75 -2.05
CA ALA A 48 9.61 3.75 -2.53
C ALA A 48 8.58 4.12 -1.45
N ASP A 49 8.76 3.67 -0.19
CA ASP A 49 7.91 4.05 0.95
C ASP A 49 7.93 5.57 1.15
N GLY A 50 9.12 6.17 1.13
CA GLY A 50 9.30 7.62 1.15
C GLY A 50 8.68 8.35 -0.05
N ALA A 51 8.80 7.80 -1.26
CA ALA A 51 8.21 8.38 -2.47
C ALA A 51 6.68 8.37 -2.43
N ILE A 52 6.08 7.22 -2.10
CA ILE A 52 4.63 7.03 -1.94
C ILE A 52 4.06 7.97 -0.87
N HIS A 53 4.71 8.07 0.30
CA HIS A 53 4.28 9.01 1.34
C HIS A 53 4.41 10.50 0.93
N ARG A 54 5.38 10.86 0.08
CA ARG A 54 5.49 12.23 -0.45
C ARG A 54 4.39 12.53 -1.46
N ALA A 55 4.16 11.63 -2.42
CA ALA A 55 3.15 11.79 -3.46
C ALA A 55 1.73 11.79 -2.89
N ALA A 56 1.38 10.85 -2.02
CA ALA A 56 0.09 10.78 -1.34
C ALA A 56 -0.18 11.97 -0.39
N GLY A 57 0.86 12.65 0.07
CA GLY A 57 0.76 13.78 0.99
C GLY A 57 0.58 13.40 2.47
N PRO A 58 0.45 14.40 3.37
CA PRO A 58 0.54 14.19 4.82
C PRO A 58 -0.57 13.31 5.40
N GLN A 59 -1.73 13.24 4.73
CA GLN A 59 -2.87 12.40 5.13
C GLN A 59 -2.51 10.91 5.17
N MET A 60 -1.61 10.46 4.30
CA MET A 60 -1.10 9.08 4.30
C MET A 60 -0.48 8.68 5.65
N ARG A 61 0.34 9.55 6.25
CA ARG A 61 0.93 9.26 7.56
C ARG A 61 -0.11 9.23 8.68
N ALA A 62 -1.16 10.06 8.60
CA ALA A 62 -2.25 10.04 9.57
C ALA A 62 -3.03 8.73 9.49
N ALA A 63 -3.49 8.33 8.31
CA ALA A 63 -4.21 7.06 8.13
C ALA A 63 -3.36 5.84 8.50
N CYS A 64 -2.07 5.83 8.19
CA CYS A 64 -1.16 4.79 8.69
C CYS A 64 -1.05 4.78 10.23
N TYR A 65 -1.10 5.94 10.89
CA TYR A 65 -1.02 6.04 12.35
C TYR A 65 -2.27 5.47 13.02
N ASP A 66 -3.44 5.71 12.43
CA ASP A 66 -4.76 5.23 12.89
C ASP A 66 -4.93 3.71 12.77
N ILE A 67 -4.13 3.02 11.94
CA ILE A 67 -4.11 1.56 11.89
C ILE A 67 -3.54 1.01 13.22
N PRO A 68 -4.27 0.12 13.93
CA PRO A 68 -3.84 -0.38 15.24
C PRO A 68 -2.48 -1.09 15.21
N GLU A 69 -1.73 -0.93 16.31
CA GLU A 69 -0.54 -1.74 16.55
C GLU A 69 -0.96 -3.14 17.02
N VAL A 70 -0.43 -4.19 16.35
CA VAL A 70 -0.65 -5.58 16.76
C VAL A 70 0.28 -5.99 17.91
N ARG A 71 1.36 -5.24 18.11
CA ARG A 71 2.26 -5.24 19.27
C ARG A 71 3.07 -3.94 19.28
N PRO A 72 3.67 -3.52 20.41
CA PRO A 72 4.32 -2.21 20.52
C PRO A 72 5.29 -1.89 19.38
N GLY A 73 5.03 -0.77 18.69
CA GLY A 73 5.79 -0.27 17.55
C GLY A 73 5.57 -1.02 16.22
N VAL A 74 4.59 -1.93 16.12
CA VAL A 74 4.33 -2.73 14.92
C VAL A 74 2.87 -2.68 14.50
N ARG A 75 2.61 -2.10 13.33
CA ARG A 75 1.29 -2.07 12.67
C ARG A 75 1.13 -3.17 11.62
N CYS A 76 2.21 -3.45 10.89
CA CYS A 76 2.28 -4.49 9.88
C CYS A 76 3.49 -5.40 10.17
N PRO A 77 3.28 -6.64 10.63
CA PRO A 77 4.33 -7.65 10.69
C PRO A 77 4.94 -7.97 9.32
N THR A 78 6.13 -8.59 9.32
CA THR A 78 6.73 -9.11 8.08
C THR A 78 5.84 -10.19 7.48
N GLY A 79 5.65 -10.16 6.16
CA GLY A 79 4.75 -11.06 5.45
C GLY A 79 3.29 -10.63 5.44
N GLU A 80 2.86 -9.64 6.23
CA GLU A 80 1.48 -9.15 6.26
C GLU A 80 1.25 -7.94 5.34
N ALA A 81 -0.02 -7.58 5.15
CA ALA A 81 -0.45 -6.40 4.42
C ALA A 81 -1.53 -5.59 5.18
N ARG A 82 -1.65 -4.29 4.88
CA ARG A 82 -2.67 -3.34 5.36
C ARG A 82 -3.08 -2.42 4.22
N ILE A 83 -4.28 -1.83 4.24
CA ILE A 83 -4.76 -0.92 3.19
C ILE A 83 -5.09 0.47 3.74
N THR A 84 -4.81 1.50 2.95
CA THR A 84 -5.23 2.90 3.15
C THR A 84 -5.75 3.50 1.84
N PRO A 85 -6.46 4.64 1.87
CA PRO A 85 -6.73 5.43 0.66
C PRO A 85 -5.45 5.96 0.00
N GLY A 86 -5.48 6.21 -1.31
CA GLY A 86 -4.36 6.79 -2.07
C GLY A 86 -4.13 8.29 -1.85
N PHE A 87 -5.13 9.01 -1.34
CA PHE A 87 -5.12 10.46 -1.15
C PHE A 87 -4.83 11.23 -2.45
N ASN A 88 -3.63 11.79 -2.59
CA ASN A 88 -3.22 12.54 -3.77
C ASN A 88 -2.63 11.67 -4.91
N LEU A 89 -2.48 10.35 -4.70
CA LEU A 89 -2.04 9.41 -5.74
C LEU A 89 -3.12 9.22 -6.81
N HIS A 90 -2.73 8.82 -8.02
CA HIS A 90 -3.68 8.47 -9.07
C HIS A 90 -4.45 7.17 -8.78
N ALA A 91 -3.83 6.21 -8.07
CA ALA A 91 -4.50 5.00 -7.62
C ALA A 91 -5.38 5.27 -6.37
N SER A 92 -6.58 4.68 -6.31
CA SER A 92 -7.52 4.91 -5.21
C SER A 92 -7.03 4.41 -3.85
N HIS A 93 -6.12 3.43 -3.82
CA HIS A 93 -5.66 2.79 -2.59
C HIS A 93 -4.14 2.54 -2.56
N VAL A 94 -3.59 2.44 -1.35
CA VAL A 94 -2.25 1.91 -1.10
C VAL A 94 -2.34 0.69 -0.20
N ILE A 95 -1.73 -0.41 -0.65
CA ILE A 95 -1.58 -1.63 0.14
C ILE A 95 -0.15 -1.65 0.68
N HIS A 96 0.01 -1.42 1.97
CA HIS A 96 1.28 -1.45 2.67
C HIS A 96 1.62 -2.88 3.05
N THR A 97 2.80 -3.37 2.71
CA THR A 97 3.30 -4.69 3.11
C THR A 97 4.76 -4.64 3.53
N VAL A 98 5.19 -5.56 4.38
CA VAL A 98 6.54 -5.59 4.92
C VAL A 98 7.25 -6.86 4.46
N GLY A 99 8.16 -6.71 3.50
CA GLY A 99 9.02 -7.79 3.05
C GLY A 99 10.01 -8.28 4.13
N PRO A 100 10.69 -9.41 3.88
CA PRO A 100 11.76 -9.90 4.75
C PRO A 100 13.00 -9.00 4.64
N VAL A 101 13.78 -8.98 5.73
CA VAL A 101 15.18 -8.54 5.72
C VAL A 101 16.02 -9.81 5.73
N TYR A 102 16.59 -10.18 4.57
CA TYR A 102 17.17 -11.49 4.30
C TYR A 102 18.14 -12.01 5.39
N ASP A 103 18.99 -11.13 5.93
CA ASP A 103 20.01 -11.52 6.93
C ASP A 103 19.45 -11.77 8.35
N SER A 104 18.15 -11.51 8.57
CA SER A 104 17.52 -11.55 9.91
C SER A 104 16.17 -12.27 9.95
N ASP A 105 15.64 -12.67 8.80
CA ASP A 105 14.42 -13.46 8.69
C ASP A 105 14.78 -14.96 8.73
N VAL A 106 14.03 -15.75 9.49
CA VAL A 106 14.26 -17.20 9.62
C VAL A 106 13.86 -17.94 8.35
N ASN A 107 12.87 -17.43 7.60
CA ASN A 107 12.45 -17.99 6.32
C ASN A 107 12.07 -16.87 5.33
N PRO A 108 13.07 -16.12 4.79
CA PRO A 108 12.80 -14.95 3.96
C PRO A 108 12.03 -15.30 2.68
N ARG A 109 12.16 -16.52 2.16
CA ARG A 109 11.37 -16.96 1.00
C ARG A 109 9.88 -17.03 1.34
N GLU A 110 9.53 -17.64 2.47
CA GLU A 110 8.13 -17.75 2.94
C GLU A 110 7.56 -16.38 3.31
N SER A 111 8.30 -15.56 4.06
CA SER A 111 7.92 -14.19 4.39
C SER A 111 7.64 -13.34 3.13
N LEU A 112 8.46 -13.49 2.07
CA LEU A 112 8.23 -12.75 0.83
C LEU A 112 7.01 -13.28 0.07
N THR A 113 6.86 -14.60 -0.07
CA THR A 113 5.66 -15.23 -0.66
C THR A 113 4.39 -14.76 0.06
N SER A 114 4.41 -14.71 1.40
CA SER A 114 3.30 -14.21 2.21
C SER A 114 3.02 -12.73 1.97
N SER A 115 4.06 -11.89 1.79
CA SER A 115 3.91 -10.47 1.48
C SER A 115 3.10 -10.26 0.18
N TYR A 116 3.49 -10.96 -0.91
CA TYR A 116 2.75 -10.92 -2.17
C TYR A 116 1.34 -11.49 -2.03
N ARG A 117 1.19 -12.68 -1.44
CA ARG A 117 -0.12 -13.34 -1.24
C ARG A 117 -1.09 -12.44 -0.46
N ASN A 118 -0.65 -11.85 0.64
CA ASN A 118 -1.51 -11.02 1.49
C ASN A 118 -1.86 -9.69 0.83
N CYS A 119 -1.00 -9.12 -0.03
CA CYS A 119 -1.40 -7.99 -0.87
C CYS A 119 -2.54 -8.35 -1.83
N LEU A 120 -2.44 -9.52 -2.48
CA LEU A 120 -3.46 -10.00 -3.41
C LEU A 120 -4.78 -10.34 -2.69
N THR A 121 -4.72 -10.93 -1.49
CA THR A 121 -5.89 -11.15 -0.64
C THR A 121 -6.57 -9.84 -0.26
N VAL A 122 -5.82 -8.86 0.25
CA VAL A 122 -6.34 -7.53 0.63
C VAL A 122 -6.95 -6.81 -0.58
N ALA A 123 -6.33 -6.92 -1.76
CA ALA A 123 -6.86 -6.36 -3.01
C ALA A 123 -8.24 -6.95 -3.34
N LYS A 124 -8.34 -8.29 -3.32
CA LYS A 124 -9.60 -9.02 -3.56
C LYS A 124 -10.70 -8.64 -2.57
N GLU A 125 -10.37 -8.59 -1.27
CA GLU A 125 -11.30 -8.23 -0.19
C GLU A 125 -11.83 -6.79 -0.32
N ASN A 126 -11.06 -5.89 -0.92
CA ASN A 126 -11.43 -4.49 -1.12
C ASN A 126 -11.95 -4.18 -2.54
N ASN A 127 -12.25 -5.22 -3.34
CA ASN A 127 -12.74 -5.10 -4.73
C ASN A 127 -11.79 -4.31 -5.66
N ILE A 128 -10.49 -4.32 -5.35
CA ILE A 128 -9.44 -3.78 -6.23
C ILE A 128 -9.33 -4.70 -7.44
N LYS A 129 -9.44 -4.12 -8.64
CA LYS A 129 -9.22 -4.83 -9.90
C LYS A 129 -7.73 -4.80 -10.24
N TYR A 130 -7.13 -3.61 -10.21
CA TYR A 130 -5.81 -3.38 -10.77
C TYR A 130 -4.79 -3.11 -9.66
N ILE A 131 -3.68 -3.85 -9.63
CA ILE A 131 -2.67 -3.72 -8.57
C ILE A 131 -1.22 -3.61 -9.10
N ALA A 132 -0.55 -2.49 -8.84
CA ALA A 132 0.87 -2.35 -9.16
C ALA A 132 1.75 -2.68 -7.96
N PHE A 133 2.79 -3.49 -8.20
CA PHE A 133 3.81 -3.78 -7.21
C PHE A 133 5.14 -3.15 -7.64
N PRO A 134 5.93 -2.55 -6.73
CA PRO A 134 7.35 -2.40 -6.94
C PRO A 134 8.01 -3.78 -6.75
N ALA A 135 9.29 -3.91 -7.11
CA ALA A 135 10.05 -5.11 -6.77
C ALA A 135 10.27 -5.22 -5.24
N ILE A 136 9.33 -5.85 -4.52
CA ILE A 136 9.51 -6.16 -3.09
C ILE A 136 10.55 -7.27 -2.99
N SER A 137 11.75 -6.94 -2.52
CA SER A 137 12.88 -7.83 -2.16
C SER A 137 13.42 -8.79 -3.26
N SER A 138 12.58 -9.42 -4.07
CA SER A 138 12.91 -10.22 -5.25
C SER A 138 11.73 -10.29 -6.22
N ALA A 139 11.96 -9.89 -7.48
CA ALA A 139 10.97 -9.93 -8.55
C ALA A 139 10.52 -11.36 -8.91
N VAL A 140 11.43 -12.34 -8.85
CA VAL A 140 11.16 -13.73 -9.27
C VAL A 140 10.15 -14.42 -8.35
N ILE A 141 10.28 -14.21 -7.04
CA ILE A 141 9.34 -14.78 -6.05
C ILE A 141 7.95 -14.19 -6.25
N GLY A 142 7.85 -12.87 -6.43
CA GLY A 142 6.59 -12.20 -6.77
C GLY A 142 5.90 -12.85 -7.96
N ILE A 143 6.57 -12.90 -9.12
CA ILE A 143 6.00 -13.45 -10.36
C ILE A 143 5.48 -14.89 -10.18
N SER A 144 6.14 -15.74 -9.37
CA SER A 144 5.65 -17.09 -9.05
C SER A 144 4.35 -17.03 -8.24
N THR A 145 4.36 -16.33 -7.10
CA THR A 145 3.18 -16.23 -6.22
C THR A 145 1.96 -15.64 -6.92
N ILE A 146 2.17 -14.68 -7.82
CA ILE A 146 1.10 -14.07 -8.62
C ILE A 146 0.54 -15.08 -9.63
N LYS A 147 1.38 -15.88 -10.29
CA LYS A 147 0.93 -16.96 -11.20
C LYS A 147 0.11 -18.01 -10.48
N GLU A 148 0.51 -18.38 -9.27
CA GLU A 148 -0.22 -19.31 -8.41
C GLU A 148 -1.61 -18.73 -8.06
N PHE A 149 -1.65 -17.50 -7.52
CA PHE A 149 -2.87 -16.87 -6.99
C PHE A 149 -3.82 -16.31 -8.07
N ALA A 150 -3.37 -16.13 -9.31
CA ALA A 150 -4.23 -15.66 -10.41
C ALA A 150 -5.42 -16.59 -10.73
N ASN A 151 -5.35 -17.86 -10.33
CA ASN A 151 -6.46 -18.79 -10.46
C ASN A 151 -7.57 -18.55 -9.42
N ASP A 152 -7.25 -17.92 -8.29
CA ASP A 152 -8.18 -17.65 -7.19
C ASP A 152 -9.00 -16.36 -7.42
N PHE A 153 -8.69 -15.59 -8.47
CA PHE A 153 -9.39 -14.35 -8.85
C PHE A 153 -10.57 -14.56 -9.81
N LYS A 154 -10.94 -15.81 -10.13
CA LYS A 154 -12.13 -16.08 -10.96
C LYS A 154 -13.39 -15.48 -10.32
N GLU A 155 -14.25 -14.92 -11.18
CA GLU A 155 -15.48 -14.16 -10.86
C GLU A 155 -16.26 -14.73 -9.65
N PRO A 156 -16.71 -13.88 -8.72
CA PRO A 156 -17.29 -14.32 -7.46
C PRO A 156 -18.68 -14.95 -7.63
N MET A 157 -18.96 -15.95 -6.78
CA MET A 157 -20.33 -16.28 -6.38
C MET A 157 -21.05 -15.00 -5.94
N GLU A 158 -22.34 -14.90 -6.27
CA GLU A 158 -23.19 -13.71 -6.12
C GLU A 158 -22.99 -12.94 -4.78
N GLY A 159 -22.98 -11.61 -4.88
CA GLY A 159 -22.73 -10.69 -3.76
C GLY A 159 -23.86 -10.60 -2.71
N PRO A 160 -23.85 -9.52 -1.91
CA PRO A 160 -23.20 -9.57 -0.61
C PRO A 160 -24.18 -9.85 0.53
N ARG A 161 -23.75 -10.68 1.51
CA ARG A 161 -24.40 -10.72 2.83
C ARG A 161 -23.72 -9.72 3.77
N LEU A 162 -24.45 -8.64 4.06
CA LEU A 162 -24.09 -7.62 5.04
C LEU A 162 -23.82 -8.25 6.41
N ILE A 163 -22.66 -7.94 7.01
CA ILE A 163 -22.43 -8.18 8.44
C ILE A 163 -23.23 -7.12 9.22
N PRO A 164 -24.05 -7.48 10.22
CA PRO A 164 -24.88 -6.52 10.93
C PRO A 164 -24.05 -5.45 11.66
N LYS A 165 -24.37 -4.18 11.43
CA LYS A 165 -24.05 -3.12 12.39
C LYS A 165 -25.07 -3.16 13.52
N GLU A 166 -24.65 -3.52 14.73
CA GLU A 166 -25.47 -3.30 15.91
C GLU A 166 -25.71 -1.80 16.13
N ARG A 167 -26.92 -1.45 16.60
CA ARG A 167 -27.38 -0.07 16.78
C ARG A 167 -28.31 0.02 17.98
N CYS A 168 -27.98 0.94 18.89
CA CYS A 168 -28.82 1.86 19.71
C CYS A 168 -28.17 2.05 21.09
N SER A 169 -28.20 3.16 21.84
CA SER A 169 -28.78 4.53 21.84
C SER A 169 -28.98 4.90 23.35
N PRO A 170 -29.31 6.12 23.82
CA PRO A 170 -29.18 7.49 23.27
C PRO A 170 -28.69 8.60 24.27
N ARG A 171 -28.19 9.74 23.72
CA ARG A 171 -28.26 11.17 24.17
C ARG A 171 -27.90 11.63 25.62
N ILE A 172 -27.21 12.78 25.70
CA ILE A 172 -27.71 14.10 26.20
C ILE A 172 -26.75 15.24 25.73
N ASP A 173 -27.28 16.46 25.59
CA ASP A 173 -26.69 17.76 25.16
C ASP A 173 -27.19 18.82 26.18
N PRO A 174 -26.77 20.12 26.30
CA PRO A 174 -25.83 20.95 25.50
C PRO A 174 -24.94 21.95 26.32
N LEU A 175 -24.23 22.88 25.63
CA LEU A 175 -24.04 24.35 25.93
C LEU A 175 -22.60 24.95 25.86
N SER A 176 -22.49 26.09 25.14
CA SER A 176 -21.43 27.15 25.16
C SER A 176 -20.00 26.80 24.69
N GLY A 177 -19.21 27.67 24.03
CA GLY A 177 -19.48 28.99 23.42
C GLY A 177 -18.25 29.69 22.78
N VAL A 178 -18.35 30.07 21.49
CA VAL A 178 -17.81 31.31 20.82
C VAL A 178 -16.29 31.72 20.90
N ARG A 179 -15.58 31.62 19.74
CA ARG A 179 -14.48 32.51 19.17
C ARG A 179 -13.13 32.69 19.94
N THR A 180 -11.96 33.08 19.39
CA THR A 180 -11.34 33.27 18.02
C THR A 180 -9.80 33.42 18.11
N ARG A 181 -9.07 33.15 17.00
CA ARG A 181 -7.72 33.66 16.52
C ARG A 181 -6.81 34.47 17.48
N ASN A 182 -5.46 34.35 17.50
CA ASN A 182 -4.55 34.73 16.39
C ASN A 182 -3.02 34.43 16.62
N LEU A 183 -2.29 34.36 15.49
CA LEU A 183 -0.85 34.56 15.15
C LEU A 183 0.27 34.95 16.18
N GLY A 184 1.50 34.44 15.93
CA GLY A 184 2.81 35.02 16.34
C GLY A 184 3.88 33.97 16.75
N ALA A 185 4.73 33.41 15.87
CA ALA A 185 5.97 33.96 15.27
C ALA A 185 7.23 33.93 16.19
N GLY A 186 8.26 33.12 15.82
CA GLY A 186 9.59 33.09 16.48
C GLY A 186 10.60 32.12 15.82
N ARG A 187 11.74 32.66 15.32
CA ARG A 187 12.86 31.97 14.64
C ARG A 187 14.09 31.89 15.59
N SER A 188 15.15 31.08 15.47
CA SER A 188 15.63 29.93 14.63
C SER A 188 16.98 29.47 15.29
N PRO A 189 18.06 28.91 14.66
CA PRO A 189 18.30 28.21 13.38
C PRO A 189 19.18 26.91 13.45
N SER A 190 19.42 26.29 12.28
CA SER A 190 20.66 25.56 11.85
C SER A 190 21.08 24.22 12.50
N LEU A 191 21.78 23.28 11.83
CA LEU A 191 22.11 22.95 10.40
C LEU A 191 22.58 21.45 10.39
N PRO A 192 23.32 20.87 9.41
CA PRO A 192 22.76 20.04 8.34
C PRO A 192 23.30 18.60 8.28
N LEU A 193 22.51 17.62 7.83
CA LEU A 193 23.05 16.40 7.21
C LEU A 193 22.14 15.96 6.06
N GLY A 194 22.44 16.45 4.87
CA GLY A 194 21.98 15.82 3.64
C GLY A 194 22.92 14.67 3.29
N HIS A 195 22.34 13.58 2.78
CA HIS A 195 22.98 12.76 1.77
C HIS A 195 21.87 12.32 0.82
N ASP A 196 21.92 12.85 -0.40
CA ASP A 196 21.07 12.40 -1.49
C ASP A 196 21.34 10.90 -1.72
N VAL A 197 20.33 10.07 -1.45
CA VAL A 197 20.36 8.65 -1.80
C VAL A 197 19.83 8.58 -3.24
N PRO A 198 20.64 8.20 -4.24
CA PRO A 198 20.21 8.27 -5.64
C PRO A 198 18.98 7.39 -5.90
N ASP A 199 18.05 7.89 -6.73
CA ASP A 199 16.72 7.32 -7.08
C ASP A 199 16.75 5.98 -7.87
N ILE A 200 17.75 5.14 -7.64
CA ILE A 200 17.98 3.89 -8.38
C ILE A 200 17.00 2.77 -7.98
N PHE A 201 16.30 2.90 -6.84
CA PHE A 201 15.30 1.94 -6.36
C PHE A 201 13.87 2.18 -6.89
N LEU A 202 13.63 3.22 -7.70
CA LEU A 202 12.33 3.48 -8.34
C LEU A 202 12.19 2.86 -9.74
N GLN A 203 13.27 2.33 -10.34
CA GLN A 203 13.32 2.04 -11.78
C GLN A 203 12.87 0.63 -12.21
N SER A 204 12.02 -0.07 -11.45
CA SER A 204 11.42 -1.35 -11.87
C SER A 204 10.08 -1.63 -11.19
N CYS A 205 8.99 -1.28 -11.87
CA CYS A 205 7.64 -1.66 -11.45
C CYS A 205 7.21 -2.97 -12.12
N ILE A 206 6.49 -3.80 -11.36
CA ILE A 206 5.84 -5.02 -11.84
C ILE A 206 4.34 -4.75 -11.71
N VAL A 207 3.70 -4.45 -12.83
CA VAL A 207 2.30 -4.00 -12.87
C VAL A 207 1.39 -5.21 -13.06
N ILE A 208 0.74 -5.64 -11.99
CA ILE A 208 -0.01 -6.89 -11.95
C ILE A 208 -1.48 -6.57 -12.21
N LEU A 209 -1.82 -6.58 -13.49
CA LEU A 209 -3.15 -6.24 -13.97
C LEU A 209 -4.10 -7.43 -13.80
N MET A 210 -4.54 -7.65 -12.57
CA MET A 210 -5.63 -8.58 -12.30
C MET A 210 -6.94 -8.02 -12.87
N LYS A 211 -7.86 -8.93 -13.13
CA LYS A 211 -9.25 -8.69 -13.51
C LYS A 211 -10.01 -10.00 -13.26
#